data_AF-N9ZCC7-F1
#
_entry.id   AF-N9ZCC7-F1
#
_cell.length_a   1.000
_cell.length_b   1.000
_cell.length_c   1.000
_cell.angle_alpha   90.00
_cell.angle_beta   90.00
_cell.angle_gamma   90.00
#
_symmetry.space_group_name_H-M   'P 1'
#
loop_
_entity.id
_entity.type
_entity.pdbx_description
1 polymer ?
#
loop_
_entity_poly.entity_id
_entity_poly.type
_entity_poly.pdbx_seq_one_letter_code
_entity_poly.pdbx_strand_id
1 'polypeptide(L)'
;MNICFAKNLFAMQQTESSAGQVDVAGQLSSQMCSQYPEFECLGEDVLDALEGGRENGSFIKTDIVFDSQEEAFSFGRYYYRYIYLGKEEVTLYSFDENGKFAIYVSCGNPARAVSEHSQVQDRLSEVVQKCSTLGDREKAEYFYDWVYDNVSYDQTLKNRTIYDAVMNGNAVCWGYVSAYLMLCRNAGLICEPVYAGDHAWNRTWLDGEWRYCDITWDKSLGGTRWKFITQKDMDMDSMHNNL
;
A
#
# COMPACT_ATOMS: atom_id res chain seq x y z
N MET A 1 22.31 -16.89 -25.27
CA MET A 1 21.50 -18.04 -24.85
C MET A 1 20.10 -17.50 -24.61
N ASN A 2 19.15 -17.72 -25.53
CA ASN A 2 17.76 -17.27 -25.35
C ASN A 2 17.09 -18.27 -24.41
N ILE A 3 17.10 -17.96 -23.12
CA ILE A 3 16.33 -18.70 -22.11
C ILE A 3 14.85 -18.42 -22.41
N CYS A 4 14.03 -19.46 -22.51
CA CYS A 4 12.58 -19.33 -22.70
C CYS A 4 11.92 -18.70 -21.47
N PHE A 5 11.93 -17.37 -21.38
CA PHE A 5 11.36 -16.57 -20.28
C PHE A 5 9.86 -16.82 -20.03
N ALA A 6 9.12 -17.32 -21.02
CA ALA A 6 7.66 -17.33 -20.98
C ALA A 6 7.00 -18.39 -20.08
N LYS A 7 7.71 -19.44 -19.61
CA LYS A 7 7.08 -20.53 -18.84
C LYS A 7 7.20 -20.43 -17.32
N ASN A 8 8.16 -19.64 -16.82
CA ASN A 8 8.51 -19.60 -15.39
C ASN A 8 8.50 -18.18 -14.79
N LEU A 9 7.93 -17.21 -15.50
CA LEU A 9 7.86 -15.82 -15.05
C LEU A 9 6.45 -15.49 -14.58
N PHE A 10 6.27 -15.15 -13.30
CA PHE A 10 4.95 -14.89 -12.73
C PHE A 10 4.87 -13.48 -12.15
N ALA A 11 3.88 -12.70 -12.60
CA ALA A 11 3.58 -11.39 -12.03
C ALA A 11 2.99 -11.54 -10.62
N MET A 12 3.50 -10.74 -9.69
CA MET A 12 3.20 -10.88 -8.26
C MET A 12 2.04 -9.98 -7.80
N GLN A 13 1.44 -9.22 -8.72
CA GLN A 13 0.40 -8.21 -8.50
C GLN A 13 -1.02 -8.80 -8.36
N GLN A 14 -1.17 -10.13 -8.29
CA GLN A 14 -2.50 -10.79 -8.36
C GLN A 14 -3.46 -10.27 -7.28
N THR A 15 -4.62 -9.78 -7.71
CA THR A 15 -5.70 -9.27 -6.88
C THR A 15 -6.49 -10.39 -6.20
N GLU A 16 -7.09 -10.06 -5.05
CA GLU A 16 -7.84 -10.97 -4.17
C GLU A 16 -9.10 -11.63 -4.79
N SER A 17 -9.49 -11.30 -6.03
CA SER A 17 -10.58 -11.99 -6.72
C SER A 17 -10.28 -12.33 -8.19
N SER A 18 -9.94 -13.59 -8.45
CA SER A 18 -10.49 -14.29 -9.60
C SER A 18 -10.96 -15.65 -9.13
N ALA A 19 -12.27 -15.80 -9.01
CA ALA A 19 -12.92 -17.08 -8.77
C ALA A 19 -12.44 -18.09 -9.81
N GLY A 20 -11.69 -19.09 -9.34
CA GLY A 20 -11.08 -20.13 -10.15
C GLY A 20 -9.76 -20.52 -9.51
N GLN A 21 -9.72 -21.70 -8.89
CA GLN A 21 -8.57 -22.31 -8.25
C GLN A 21 -7.26 -22.04 -9.01
N VAL A 22 -6.49 -21.09 -8.50
CA VAL A 22 -5.04 -21.04 -8.66
C VAL A 22 -4.52 -21.06 -7.23
N ASP A 23 -3.67 -22.03 -6.90
CA ASP A 23 -2.94 -22.03 -5.63
C ASP A 23 -2.38 -20.63 -5.41
N VAL A 24 -2.94 -19.92 -4.44
CA VAL A 24 -2.53 -18.56 -4.12
C VAL A 24 -1.18 -18.71 -3.40
N ALA A 25 -0.09 -18.73 -4.15
CA ALA A 25 1.25 -18.74 -3.56
C ALA A 25 1.40 -17.47 -2.69
N GLY A 26 1.86 -17.65 -1.45
CA GLY A 26 2.17 -16.56 -0.52
C GLY A 26 1.04 -16.14 0.43
N GLN A 27 1.44 -15.52 1.53
CA GLN A 27 0.55 -14.82 2.46
C GLN A 27 -0.07 -13.57 1.82
N LEU A 28 -1.32 -13.27 2.18
CA LEU A 28 -1.99 -12.04 1.74
C LEU A 28 -1.41 -10.81 2.45
N SER A 29 -1.39 -9.66 1.79
CA SER A 29 -0.94 -8.40 2.41
C SER A 29 -1.83 -7.99 3.59
N SER A 30 -3.12 -8.35 3.55
CA SER A 30 -4.09 -8.21 4.65
C SER A 30 -3.78 -9.09 5.87
N GLN A 31 -2.90 -10.08 5.75
CA GLN A 31 -2.40 -10.91 6.86
C GLN A 31 -1.04 -10.41 7.38
N MET A 32 -0.39 -9.49 6.64
CA MET A 32 0.93 -8.94 6.95
C MET A 32 0.82 -7.49 7.47
N CYS A 33 -0.11 -7.24 8.40
CA CYS A 33 -0.38 -5.89 8.93
C CYS A 33 0.78 -5.32 9.76
N SER A 34 1.66 -6.17 10.30
CA SER A 34 2.88 -5.78 11.01
C SER A 34 3.94 -5.22 10.07
N GLN A 35 4.97 -4.56 10.63
CA GLN A 35 6.17 -4.22 9.88
C GLN A 35 7.04 -5.48 9.70
N TYR A 36 7.60 -5.66 8.50
CA TYR A 36 8.50 -6.76 8.16
C TYR A 36 9.83 -6.16 7.73
N PRO A 37 10.75 -5.86 8.67
CA PRO A 37 11.99 -5.13 8.35
C PRO A 37 12.82 -5.75 7.23
N GLU A 38 12.80 -7.09 7.11
CA GLU A 38 13.45 -7.80 6.01
C GLU A 38 12.81 -7.45 4.66
N PHE A 39 11.48 -7.45 4.55
CA PHE A 39 10.79 -7.04 3.32
C PHE A 39 10.94 -5.55 3.03
N GLU A 40 10.93 -4.69 4.05
CA GLU A 40 11.18 -3.26 3.88
C GLU A 40 12.58 -3.03 3.27
N CYS A 41 13.60 -3.72 3.77
CA CYS A 41 14.96 -3.66 3.21
C CYS A 41 15.02 -4.16 1.76
N LEU A 42 14.39 -5.31 1.46
CA LEU A 42 14.30 -5.83 0.10
C LEU A 42 13.51 -4.89 -0.83
N GLY A 43 12.59 -4.12 -0.29
CA GLY A 43 11.86 -3.09 -1.03
C GLY A 43 12.75 -1.95 -1.50
N GLU A 44 13.67 -1.50 -0.64
CA GLU A 44 14.71 -0.53 -1.01
C GLU A 44 15.63 -1.11 -2.11
N ASP A 45 16.00 -2.40 -2.03
CA ASP A 45 16.79 -3.05 -3.09
C ASP A 45 16.06 -3.05 -4.46
N VAL A 46 14.72 -3.12 -4.47
CA VAL A 46 13.92 -2.96 -5.70
C VAL A 46 13.99 -1.53 -6.23
N LEU A 47 13.93 -0.53 -5.35
CA LEU A 47 14.02 0.89 -5.74
C LEU A 47 15.43 1.23 -6.26
N ASP A 48 16.48 0.72 -5.62
CA ASP A 48 17.86 0.84 -6.08
C ASP A 48 18.05 0.19 -7.46
N ALA A 49 17.43 -0.97 -7.69
CA ALA A 49 17.45 -1.62 -9.00
C ALA A 49 16.73 -0.77 -10.08
N LEU A 50 15.62 -0.10 -9.73
CA LEU A 50 14.93 0.83 -10.62
C LEU A 50 15.77 2.08 -10.92
N GLU A 51 16.53 2.59 -9.95
CA GLU A 51 17.42 3.75 -10.14
C GLU A 51 18.66 3.41 -11.00
N GLY A 52 19.27 2.25 -10.75
CA GLY A 52 20.48 1.78 -11.46
C GLY A 52 20.21 1.08 -12.81
N GLY A 53 18.95 0.73 -13.09
CA GLY A 53 18.54 -0.03 -14.26
C GLY A 53 18.86 0.67 -15.58
N ARG A 54 19.80 0.11 -16.36
CA ARG A 54 20.01 0.53 -17.76
C ARG A 54 18.81 0.07 -18.60
N GLU A 55 18.18 0.98 -19.33
CA GLU A 55 17.12 0.72 -20.32
C GLU A 55 17.59 -0.32 -21.37
N ASN A 56 17.53 -1.61 -21.07
CA ASN A 56 17.90 -2.66 -22.01
C ASN A 56 17.07 -3.92 -21.74
N GLY A 57 15.82 -3.87 -22.23
CA GLY A 57 14.84 -4.95 -22.10
C GLY A 57 13.80 -4.64 -21.03
N SER A 58 12.60 -5.21 -21.19
CA SER A 58 11.44 -4.92 -20.35
C SER A 58 11.58 -5.32 -18.88
N PHE A 59 12.69 -5.93 -18.45
CA PHE A 59 12.87 -6.47 -17.11
C PHE A 59 14.26 -6.12 -16.56
N ILE A 60 14.29 -5.64 -15.32
CA ILE A 60 15.48 -5.36 -14.52
C ILE A 60 15.61 -6.50 -13.51
N LYS A 61 16.75 -7.20 -13.52
CA LYS A 61 17.04 -8.23 -12.51
C LYS A 61 17.44 -7.54 -11.21
N THR A 62 16.83 -7.96 -10.10
CA THR A 62 17.25 -7.57 -8.75
C THR A 62 18.23 -8.61 -8.18
N ASP A 63 18.92 -8.29 -7.09
CA ASP A 63 19.75 -9.26 -6.35
C ASP A 63 18.94 -10.10 -5.35
N ILE A 64 17.61 -9.94 -5.32
CA ILE A 64 16.71 -10.59 -4.39
C ILE A 64 16.39 -12.01 -4.87
N VAL A 65 16.56 -12.98 -3.99
CA VAL A 65 16.30 -14.39 -4.24
C VAL A 65 15.66 -15.03 -3.00
N PHE A 66 14.54 -15.73 -3.19
CA PHE A 66 13.85 -16.46 -2.13
C PHE A 66 14.03 -17.97 -2.25
N ASP A 67 13.86 -18.66 -1.12
CA ASP A 67 13.97 -20.12 -1.04
C ASP A 67 12.65 -20.82 -1.40
N SER A 68 11.55 -20.06 -1.47
CA SER A 68 10.23 -20.57 -1.83
C SER A 68 9.44 -19.57 -2.67
N GLN A 69 8.53 -20.10 -3.49
CA GLN A 69 7.58 -19.28 -4.25
C GLN A 69 6.62 -18.54 -3.32
N GLU A 70 6.26 -19.16 -2.19
CA GLU A 70 5.38 -18.56 -1.20
C GLU A 70 5.96 -17.26 -0.65
N GLU A 71 7.22 -17.30 -0.21
CA GLU A 71 7.91 -16.13 0.35
C GLU A 71 8.12 -15.04 -0.69
N ALA A 72 8.49 -15.41 -1.93
CA ALA A 72 8.56 -14.46 -3.03
C ALA A 72 7.24 -13.72 -3.20
N PHE A 73 6.13 -14.45 -3.36
CA PHE A 73 4.81 -13.83 -3.56
C PHE A 73 4.34 -13.02 -2.35
N SER A 74 4.68 -13.44 -1.13
CA SER A 74 4.46 -12.64 0.08
C SER A 74 5.19 -11.30 -0.01
N PHE A 75 6.48 -11.30 -0.35
CA PHE A 75 7.25 -10.07 -0.54
C PHE A 75 6.61 -9.17 -1.60
N GLY A 76 6.23 -9.71 -2.76
CA GLY A 76 5.60 -8.89 -3.81
C GLY A 76 4.29 -8.22 -3.36
N ARG A 77 3.42 -8.95 -2.64
CA ARG A 77 2.18 -8.39 -2.09
C ARG A 77 2.47 -7.35 -1.00
N TYR A 78 3.49 -7.58 -0.20
CA TYR A 78 3.95 -6.64 0.81
C TYR A 78 4.47 -5.34 0.17
N TYR A 79 5.33 -5.48 -0.84
CA TYR A 79 5.91 -4.38 -1.62
C TYR A 79 4.82 -3.46 -2.16
N TYR A 80 3.81 -4.01 -2.82
CA TYR A 80 2.70 -3.20 -3.36
C TYR A 80 1.84 -2.52 -2.31
N ARG A 81 1.69 -3.14 -1.14
CA ARG A 81 0.76 -2.64 -0.13
C ARG A 81 1.39 -1.61 0.79
N TYR A 82 2.65 -1.80 1.14
CA TYR A 82 3.31 -1.13 2.26
C TYR A 82 4.61 -0.41 1.88
N ILE A 83 5.21 -0.73 0.73
CA ILE A 83 6.51 -0.16 0.34
C ILE A 83 6.35 0.83 -0.81
N TYR A 84 5.85 0.41 -1.97
CA TYR A 84 5.84 1.25 -3.16
C TYR A 84 4.72 2.30 -3.11
N LEU A 85 5.11 3.58 -3.16
CA LEU A 85 4.21 4.72 -3.00
C LEU A 85 3.96 5.50 -4.31
N GLY A 86 4.66 5.17 -5.39
CA GLY A 86 4.56 5.86 -6.68
C GLY A 86 3.27 5.55 -7.45
N LYS A 87 2.97 6.36 -8.47
CA LYS A 87 1.84 6.15 -9.38
C LYS A 87 2.26 5.44 -10.67
N GLU A 88 3.48 5.64 -11.11
CA GLU A 88 4.08 4.93 -12.24
C GLU A 88 3.98 3.42 -12.00
N GLU A 89 3.56 2.68 -13.02
CA GLU A 89 3.32 1.25 -12.90
C GLU A 89 4.65 0.49 -12.76
N VAL A 90 4.72 -0.34 -11.70
CA VAL A 90 5.85 -1.22 -11.41
C VAL A 90 5.33 -2.64 -11.28
N THR A 91 5.84 -3.57 -12.08
CA THR A 91 5.46 -4.98 -12.02
C THR A 91 6.62 -5.83 -11.52
N LEU A 92 6.45 -6.49 -10.37
CA LEU A 92 7.38 -7.48 -9.85
C LEU A 92 7.06 -8.85 -10.41
N TYR A 93 8.11 -9.56 -10.78
CA TYR A 93 8.07 -10.92 -11.27
C TYR A 93 8.98 -11.82 -10.46
N SER A 94 8.54 -13.05 -10.24
CA SER A 94 9.37 -14.12 -9.72
C SER A 94 9.74 -15.11 -10.84
N PHE A 95 11.00 -15.53 -10.86
CA PHE A 95 11.53 -16.53 -11.79
C PHE A 95 12.26 -17.66 -11.05
N ASP A 96 11.90 -18.92 -11.36
CA ASP A 96 12.55 -20.11 -10.81
C ASP A 96 13.91 -20.37 -11.49
N GLU A 97 14.99 -20.21 -10.72
CA GLU A 97 16.38 -20.49 -11.06
C GLU A 97 16.89 -21.76 -10.32
N ASN A 98 16.28 -22.91 -10.58
CA ASN A 98 16.61 -24.22 -10.00
C ASN A 98 16.22 -24.38 -8.52
N GLY A 99 14.97 -24.06 -8.18
CA GLY A 99 14.43 -24.16 -6.82
C GLY A 99 14.73 -22.93 -5.96
N LYS A 100 15.21 -21.85 -6.58
CA LYS A 100 15.39 -20.52 -5.98
C LYS A 100 14.59 -19.52 -6.80
N PHE A 101 13.97 -18.55 -6.16
CA PHE A 101 13.00 -17.66 -6.77
C PHE A 101 13.56 -16.23 -6.86
N ALA A 102 14.18 -15.91 -7.99
CA ALA A 102 14.79 -14.59 -8.22
C ALA A 102 13.71 -13.55 -8.58
N ILE A 103 13.86 -12.33 -8.07
CA ILE A 103 12.93 -11.23 -8.34
C ILE A 103 13.44 -10.34 -9.48
N TYR A 104 12.51 -9.98 -10.36
CA TYR A 104 12.71 -9.05 -11.46
C TYR A 104 11.66 -7.96 -11.37
N VAL A 105 11.99 -6.75 -11.83
CA VAL A 105 11.07 -5.61 -11.88
C VAL A 105 10.94 -5.10 -13.30
N SER A 106 9.72 -4.79 -13.72
CA SER A 106 9.40 -4.09 -14.98
C SER A 106 8.77 -2.75 -14.67
N CYS A 107 9.21 -1.71 -15.36
CA CYS A 107 8.64 -0.38 -15.23
C CYS A 107 8.86 0.40 -16.53
N GLY A 108 7.82 1.09 -17.01
CA GLY A 108 7.88 1.91 -18.22
C GLY A 108 8.79 3.13 -18.06
N ASN A 109 8.83 3.71 -16.85
CA ASN A 109 9.68 4.85 -16.53
C ASN A 109 10.27 4.71 -15.10
N PRO A 110 11.38 3.96 -14.94
CA PRO A 110 11.98 3.70 -13.63
C PRO A 110 12.36 4.97 -12.86
N ALA A 111 12.93 5.96 -13.54
CA ALA A 111 13.30 7.24 -12.93
C ALA A 111 12.08 7.99 -12.36
N ARG A 112 10.93 7.91 -13.04
CA ARG A 112 9.68 8.47 -12.54
C ARG A 112 9.13 7.68 -11.36
N ALA A 113 9.15 6.36 -11.43
CA ALA A 113 8.71 5.49 -10.33
C ALA A 113 9.45 5.80 -9.02
N VAL A 114 10.78 5.88 -9.08
CA VAL A 114 11.62 6.23 -7.93
C VAL A 114 11.33 7.64 -7.44
N SER A 115 11.29 8.62 -8.36
CA SER A 115 11.00 10.02 -8.00
C SER A 115 9.63 10.20 -7.34
N GLU A 116 8.58 9.55 -7.86
CA GLU A 116 7.24 9.61 -7.29
C GLU A 116 7.18 8.92 -5.92
N HIS A 117 7.84 7.77 -5.75
CA HIS A 117 7.97 7.10 -4.46
C HIS A 117 8.61 8.03 -3.41
N SER A 118 9.80 8.58 -3.71
CA SER A 118 10.55 9.41 -2.76
C SER A 118 9.78 10.68 -2.37
N GLN A 119 9.10 11.32 -3.33
CA GLN A 119 8.27 12.49 -3.04
C GLN A 119 7.16 12.20 -2.02
N VAL A 120 6.49 11.04 -2.15
CA VAL A 120 5.45 10.63 -1.19
C VAL A 120 6.09 10.29 0.16
N GLN A 121 7.20 9.55 0.17
CA GLN A 121 7.91 9.16 1.39
C GLN A 121 8.36 10.39 2.19
N ASP A 122 8.95 11.39 1.52
CA ASP A 122 9.37 12.66 2.12
C ASP A 122 8.18 13.42 2.69
N ARG A 123 7.11 13.54 1.91
CA ARG A 123 5.91 14.27 2.34
C ARG A 123 5.25 13.64 3.56
N LEU A 124 5.14 12.32 3.61
CA LEU A 124 4.62 11.60 4.77
C LEU A 124 5.53 11.78 5.99
N SER A 125 6.85 11.72 5.79
CA SER A 125 7.83 11.91 6.86
C SER A 125 7.74 13.31 7.48
N GLU A 126 7.56 14.36 6.67
CA GLU A 126 7.31 15.72 7.15
C GLU A 126 6.07 15.81 8.05
N VAL A 127 4.99 15.11 7.68
CA VAL A 127 3.73 15.11 8.44
C VAL A 127 3.91 14.38 9.76
N VAL A 128 4.54 13.20 9.75
CA VAL A 128 4.82 12.41 10.96
C VAL A 128 5.71 13.16 11.94
N GLN A 129 6.73 13.87 11.45
CA GLN A 129 7.64 14.64 12.31
C GLN A 129 6.92 15.75 13.11
N LYS A 130 5.87 16.36 12.55
CA LYS A 130 5.12 17.44 13.22
C LYS A 130 4.36 17.01 14.47
N CYS A 131 4.07 15.71 14.61
CA CYS A 131 3.36 15.15 15.76
C CYS A 131 4.17 14.07 16.49
N SER A 132 5.49 14.00 16.29
CA SER A 132 6.35 12.94 16.82
C SER A 132 6.33 12.83 18.34
N THR A 133 6.11 13.95 19.04
CA THR A 133 6.04 14.03 20.51
C THR A 133 4.65 13.78 21.10
N LEU A 134 3.63 13.62 20.27
CA LEU A 134 2.25 13.39 20.73
C LEU A 134 2.01 11.93 21.13
N GLY A 135 0.96 11.70 21.93
CA GLY A 135 0.48 10.35 22.23
C GLY A 135 -0.18 9.69 21.02
N ASP A 136 -0.39 8.38 21.07
CA ASP A 136 -0.88 7.59 19.92
C ASP A 136 -2.23 8.07 19.40
N ARG A 137 -3.18 8.39 20.30
CA ARG A 137 -4.50 8.94 19.95
C ARG A 137 -4.39 10.28 19.23
N GLU A 138 -3.54 11.16 19.73
CA GLU A 138 -3.34 12.51 19.18
C GLU A 138 -2.63 12.45 17.82
N LYS A 139 -1.68 11.53 17.63
CA LYS A 139 -1.08 11.25 16.32
C LYS A 139 -2.12 10.77 15.31
N ALA A 140 -2.94 9.80 15.69
CA ALA A 140 -4.01 9.29 14.82
C ALA A 140 -4.98 10.40 14.42
N GLU A 141 -5.40 11.24 15.36
CA GLU A 141 -6.26 12.41 15.07
C GLU A 141 -5.57 13.42 14.15
N TYR A 142 -4.30 13.71 14.39
CA TYR A 142 -3.51 14.60 13.53
C TYR A 142 -3.43 14.08 12.09
N PHE A 143 -3.21 12.77 11.90
CA PHE A 143 -3.17 12.16 10.57
C PHE A 143 -4.55 12.13 9.90
N TYR A 144 -5.60 11.84 10.66
CA TYR A 144 -6.97 11.93 10.14
C TYR A 144 -7.24 13.33 9.59
N ASP A 145 -6.96 14.36 10.40
CA ASP A 145 -7.24 15.75 10.04
C ASP A 145 -6.37 16.19 8.86
N TRP A 146 -5.11 15.79 8.83
CA TRP A 146 -4.24 16.06 7.69
C TRP A 146 -4.79 15.49 6.38
N VAL A 147 -5.19 14.21 6.36
CA VAL A 147 -5.77 13.60 5.15
C VAL A 147 -7.11 14.25 4.80
N TYR A 148 -7.98 14.49 5.78
CA TYR A 148 -9.28 15.13 5.58
C TYR A 148 -9.13 16.53 4.93
N ASP A 149 -8.18 17.33 5.40
CA ASP A 149 -7.98 18.70 4.93
C ASP A 149 -7.25 18.77 3.58
N ASN A 150 -6.33 17.84 3.31
CA ASN A 150 -5.46 17.91 2.14
C ASN A 150 -5.96 17.09 0.94
N VAL A 151 -6.91 16.18 1.12
CA VAL A 151 -7.39 15.31 0.04
C VAL A 151 -8.87 15.59 -0.25
N SER A 152 -9.18 15.83 -1.53
CA SER A 152 -10.54 15.96 -2.06
C SER A 152 -10.97 14.70 -2.81
N TYR A 153 -12.24 14.32 -2.73
CA TYR A 153 -12.73 13.11 -3.38
C TYR A 153 -12.73 13.25 -4.91
N ASP A 154 -12.13 12.28 -5.61
CA ASP A 154 -12.12 12.24 -7.08
C ASP A 154 -13.42 11.66 -7.63
N GLN A 155 -14.32 12.55 -8.06
CA GLN A 155 -15.58 12.18 -8.71
C GLN A 155 -15.39 11.53 -10.10
N THR A 156 -14.20 11.60 -10.70
CA THR A 156 -13.91 10.94 -11.98
C THR A 156 -13.50 9.47 -11.82
N LEU A 157 -13.22 9.05 -10.58
CA LEU A 157 -12.81 7.69 -10.19
C LEU A 157 -11.50 7.19 -10.81
N LYS A 158 -10.64 8.12 -11.23
CA LYS A 158 -9.37 7.84 -11.93
C LYS A 158 -8.16 7.84 -11.01
N ASN A 159 -8.19 8.68 -9.98
CA ASN A 159 -7.08 8.87 -9.05
C ASN A 159 -7.23 7.89 -7.88
N ARG A 160 -6.38 6.86 -7.84
CA ARG A 160 -6.53 5.71 -6.92
C ARG A 160 -5.32 5.44 -6.04
N THR A 161 -4.21 6.12 -6.30
CA THR A 161 -2.92 5.83 -5.65
C THR A 161 -2.72 6.69 -4.40
N ILE A 162 -1.78 6.28 -3.53
CA ILE A 162 -1.34 7.14 -2.43
C ILE A 162 -0.66 8.42 -2.96
N TYR A 163 0.08 8.33 -4.07
CA TYR A 163 0.64 9.49 -4.75
C TYR A 163 -0.44 10.52 -5.10
N ASP A 164 -1.57 10.05 -5.67
CA ASP A 164 -2.69 10.93 -5.99
C ASP A 164 -3.27 11.64 -4.75
N ALA A 165 -3.38 10.93 -3.63
CA ALA A 165 -3.84 11.52 -2.39
C ALA A 165 -2.83 12.53 -1.80
N VAL A 166 -1.57 12.10 -1.64
CA VAL A 166 -0.54 12.84 -0.89
C VAL A 166 0.05 14.00 -1.70
N MET A 167 0.27 13.81 -3.00
CA MET A 167 0.92 14.81 -3.86
C MET A 167 -0.10 15.63 -4.65
N ASN A 168 -1.14 15.00 -5.20
CA ASN A 168 -2.13 15.71 -6.01
C ASN A 168 -3.33 16.24 -5.19
N GLY A 169 -3.50 15.79 -3.94
CA GLY A 169 -4.61 16.19 -3.09
C GLY A 169 -5.98 15.72 -3.60
N ASN A 170 -6.02 14.69 -4.45
CA ASN A 170 -7.27 14.22 -5.05
C ASN A 170 -7.23 12.72 -5.34
N ALA A 171 -8.10 11.94 -4.70
CA ALA A 171 -8.17 10.48 -4.91
C ALA A 171 -9.56 9.91 -4.56
N VAL A 172 -9.81 8.66 -4.92
CA VAL A 172 -10.89 7.84 -4.35
C VAL A 172 -10.43 7.16 -3.04
N CYS A 173 -11.32 6.35 -2.42
CA CYS A 173 -11.09 5.69 -1.13
C CYS A 173 -9.71 5.04 -0.97
N TRP A 174 -9.21 4.34 -1.99
CA TRP A 174 -7.88 3.70 -1.97
C TRP A 174 -6.73 4.67 -1.65
N GLY A 175 -6.77 5.90 -2.16
CA GLY A 175 -5.75 6.91 -1.86
C GLY A 175 -5.83 7.41 -0.42
N TYR A 176 -7.05 7.68 0.08
CA TYR A 176 -7.29 8.07 1.49
C TYR A 176 -6.81 6.98 2.45
N VAL A 177 -7.23 5.74 2.20
CA VAL A 177 -6.90 4.58 3.04
C VAL A 177 -5.41 4.33 3.10
N SER A 178 -4.72 4.47 1.96
CA SER A 178 -3.27 4.26 1.88
C SER A 178 -2.51 5.41 2.54
N ALA A 179 -2.92 6.66 2.34
CA ALA A 179 -2.29 7.82 2.99
C ALA A 179 -2.38 7.73 4.51
N TYR A 180 -3.58 7.50 5.06
CA TYR A 180 -3.77 7.39 6.50
C TYR A 180 -3.04 6.18 7.11
N LEU A 181 -3.09 5.03 6.42
CA LEU A 181 -2.35 3.84 6.83
C LEU A 181 -0.84 4.11 6.91
N MET A 182 -0.25 4.76 5.91
CA MET A 182 1.19 4.99 5.87
C MET A 182 1.64 6.02 6.90
N LEU A 183 0.86 7.08 7.15
CA LEU A 183 1.11 7.99 8.26
C LEU A 183 1.12 7.26 9.61
N CYS A 184 0.11 6.42 9.85
CA CYS A 184 0.02 5.62 11.08
C CYS A 184 1.21 4.69 11.24
N ARG A 185 1.54 3.92 10.19
CA ARG A 185 2.65 2.95 10.21
C ARG A 185 4.00 3.65 10.44
N ASN A 186 4.25 4.76 9.76
CA ASN A 186 5.49 5.53 9.91
C ASN A 186 5.63 6.16 11.31
N ALA A 187 4.51 6.34 12.03
CA ALA A 187 4.47 6.82 13.40
C ALA A 187 4.46 5.70 14.46
N GLY A 188 4.53 4.44 14.05
CA GLY A 188 4.50 3.27 14.94
C GLY A 188 3.10 2.85 15.42
N LEU A 189 2.04 3.39 14.82
CA LEU A 189 0.66 3.03 15.16
C LEU A 189 0.24 1.76 14.40
N ILE A 190 -0.51 0.91 15.09
CA ILE A 190 -1.15 -0.27 14.47
C ILE A 190 -2.40 0.22 13.74
N CYS A 191 -2.37 0.18 12.41
CA CYS A 191 -3.48 0.58 11.56
C CYS A 191 -3.69 -0.45 10.46
N GLU A 192 -4.95 -0.71 10.13
CA GLU A 192 -5.35 -1.68 9.11
C GLU A 192 -6.37 -1.05 8.17
N PRO A 193 -6.32 -1.37 6.87
CA PRO A 193 -7.44 -1.12 5.98
C PRO A 193 -8.60 -2.08 6.29
N VAL A 194 -9.81 -1.63 6.02
CA VAL A 194 -11.04 -2.42 6.08
C VAL A 194 -11.72 -2.31 4.73
N TYR A 195 -12.24 -3.43 4.22
CA TYR A 195 -12.81 -3.54 2.89
C TYR A 195 -14.22 -4.13 2.97
N ALA A 196 -15.18 -3.52 2.28
CA ALA A 196 -16.51 -4.08 2.07
C ALA A 196 -17.09 -3.55 0.73
N GLY A 197 -17.66 -4.44 -0.07
CA GLY A 197 -18.14 -4.10 -1.40
C GLY A 197 -17.04 -3.50 -2.28
N ASP A 198 -17.29 -2.30 -2.82
CA ASP A 198 -16.34 -1.50 -3.60
C ASP A 198 -15.65 -0.39 -2.79
N HIS A 199 -15.84 -0.39 -1.47
CA HIS A 199 -15.35 0.66 -0.57
C HIS A 199 -14.28 0.17 0.40
N ALA A 200 -13.48 1.13 0.88
CA ALA A 200 -12.42 0.87 1.84
C ALA A 200 -12.27 2.04 2.82
N TRP A 201 -11.97 1.73 4.07
CA TRP A 201 -11.68 2.69 5.15
C TRP A 201 -10.59 2.12 6.06
N ASN A 202 -10.35 2.73 7.23
CA ASN A 202 -9.31 2.29 8.16
C ASN A 202 -9.86 1.96 9.56
N ARG A 203 -9.08 1.16 10.30
CA ARG A 203 -9.14 1.07 11.75
C ARG A 203 -7.74 1.18 12.35
N THR A 204 -7.65 1.84 13.50
CA THR A 204 -6.41 2.01 14.25
C THR A 204 -6.61 1.47 15.66
N TRP A 205 -5.62 0.72 16.18
CA TRP A 205 -5.66 0.25 17.56
C TRP A 205 -5.31 1.41 18.49
N LEU A 206 -6.30 1.90 19.23
CA LEU A 206 -6.19 3.06 20.10
C LEU A 206 -6.88 2.76 21.42
N ASP A 207 -6.29 3.19 22.53
CA ASP A 207 -6.90 3.07 23.87
C ASP A 207 -7.30 1.63 24.26
N GLY A 208 -6.62 0.63 23.69
CA GLY A 208 -6.86 -0.79 23.96
C GLY A 208 -7.98 -1.44 23.14
N GLU A 209 -8.48 -0.77 22.09
CA GLU A 209 -9.49 -1.31 21.18
C GLU A 209 -9.34 -0.80 19.74
N TRP A 210 -10.03 -1.43 18.79
CA TRP A 210 -10.10 -0.94 17.42
C TRP A 210 -11.02 0.27 17.31
N ARG A 211 -10.47 1.38 16.80
CA ARG A 211 -11.21 2.59 16.45
C ARG A 211 -11.24 2.76 14.94
N TYR A 212 -12.43 2.93 14.39
CA TYR A 212 -12.67 3.00 12.96
C TYR A 212 -12.69 4.45 12.47
N CYS A 213 -12.15 4.70 11.29
CA CYS A 213 -12.27 5.98 10.61
C CYS A 213 -12.52 5.82 9.11
N ASP A 214 -13.51 6.56 8.59
CA ASP A 214 -13.77 6.70 7.15
C ASP A 214 -13.65 8.17 6.74
N ILE A 215 -12.41 8.54 6.42
CA ILE A 215 -12.06 9.90 5.98
C ILE A 215 -12.69 10.20 4.61
N THR A 216 -12.89 9.19 3.77
CA THR A 216 -13.40 9.37 2.40
C THR A 216 -14.85 9.83 2.42
N TRP A 217 -15.70 9.13 3.17
CA TRP A 217 -17.11 9.50 3.28
C TRP A 217 -17.31 10.73 4.16
N ASP A 218 -16.54 10.88 5.23
CA ASP A 218 -16.55 12.11 6.02
C ASP A 218 -16.25 13.34 5.15
N LYS A 219 -15.22 13.25 4.28
CA LYS A 219 -14.89 14.32 3.34
C LYS A 219 -15.97 14.53 2.28
N SER A 220 -16.51 13.45 1.73
CA SER A 220 -17.47 13.51 0.62
C SER A 220 -18.84 14.04 1.04
N LEU A 221 -19.26 13.76 2.28
CA LEU A 221 -20.55 14.15 2.83
C LEU A 221 -20.48 15.42 3.68
N GLY A 222 -19.27 15.86 4.05
CA GLY A 222 -19.03 17.03 4.87
C GLY A 222 -19.31 16.74 6.34
N GLY A 223 -18.26 16.44 7.10
CA GLY A 223 -18.35 16.21 8.54
C GLY A 223 -17.25 15.29 9.04
N THR A 224 -17.42 14.78 10.26
CA THR A 224 -16.50 13.85 10.91
C THR A 224 -17.30 12.76 11.65
N ARG A 225 -18.34 12.25 11.00
CA ARG A 225 -19.29 11.28 11.55
C ARG A 225 -18.62 9.97 11.93
N TRP A 226 -17.63 9.53 11.14
CA TRP A 226 -16.95 8.26 11.37
C TRP A 226 -15.56 8.43 11.97
N LYS A 227 -15.19 9.61 12.50
CA LYS A 227 -13.88 9.84 13.13
C LYS A 227 -13.73 9.05 14.45
N PHE A 228 -13.01 7.92 14.40
CA PHE A 228 -12.64 7.07 15.54
C PHE A 228 -13.80 6.45 16.34
N ILE A 229 -14.83 5.98 15.63
CA ILE A 229 -15.97 5.31 16.24
C ILE A 229 -15.61 3.89 16.71
N THR A 230 -16.39 3.34 17.64
CA THR A 230 -16.18 1.97 18.14
C THR A 230 -16.57 0.92 17.09
N GLN A 231 -16.11 -0.33 17.27
CA GLN A 231 -16.63 -1.47 16.50
C GLN A 231 -18.16 -1.53 16.57
N LYS A 232 -18.74 -1.38 17.77
CA LYS A 232 -20.19 -1.43 17.95
C LYS A 232 -20.92 -0.37 17.13
N ASP A 233 -20.39 0.85 17.08
CA ASP A 233 -20.99 1.93 16.31
C ASP A 233 -20.83 1.70 14.80
N MET A 234 -19.69 1.17 14.37
CA MET A 234 -19.45 0.76 12.98
C MET A 234 -20.43 -0.35 12.56
N ASP A 235 -20.63 -1.36 13.40
CA ASP A 235 -21.57 -2.48 13.18
C ASP A 235 -23.03 -2.03 13.20
N MET A 236 -23.36 -0.85 13.74
CA MET A 236 -24.71 -0.27 13.70
C MET A 236 -24.89 0.69 12.52
N ASP A 237 -23.81 1.07 11.82
CA ASP A 237 -23.88 2.05 10.75
C ASP A 237 -24.45 1.43 9.48
N SER A 238 -25.62 1.91 9.07
CA SER A 238 -26.33 1.37 7.92
C SER A 238 -25.63 1.66 6.58
N MET A 239 -24.71 2.63 6.50
CA MET A 239 -24.02 2.89 5.24
C MET A 239 -22.94 1.84 5.00
N HIS A 240 -22.18 1.48 6.03
CA HIS A 240 -21.13 0.45 5.93
C HIS A 240 -21.70 -0.96 5.85
N ASN A 241 -22.79 -1.27 6.58
CA ASN A 241 -23.39 -2.61 6.61
C ASN A 241 -24.13 -3.02 5.33
N ASN A 242 -24.41 -2.09 4.43
CA ASN A 242 -25.16 -2.34 3.19
C ASN A 242 -24.26 -2.33 1.94
N LEU A 243 -22.93 -2.40 2.11
CA LEU A 243 -21.93 -2.50 1.04
C LEU A 243 -21.79 -3.92 0.48
#